data_AF-A0A1G3KP36-F1
#
_entry.id   AF-A0A1G3KP36-F1
#
_cell.length_a   1.000
_cell.length_b   1.000
_cell.length_c   1.000
_cell.angle_alpha   90.00
_cell.angle_beta   90.00
_cell.angle_gamma   90.00
#
_symmetry.space_group_name_H-M   'P 1'
#
loop_
_entity.id
_entity.type
_entity.pdbx_description
1 polymer ?
#
loop_
_entity_poly.entity_id
_entity_poly.type
_entity_poly.pdbx_seq_one_letter_code
_entity_poly.pdbx_strand_id
1 'polypeptide(L)'
;MEHIFVALPGNADGAGSYDKIFLRDANGKKVREVLWGDWLTLAPDMPQSGEWRWIRWAWKDEAKRRLLKIRADEVTDRRPLEMIFLDVGIGDGSVLITPERATDPGLPAGQQERVIVVDAGKGQAMRQFLDARFGTYRAGMAFHAAVISHADLDHYGGFRSIFSNKDITFEHVYHNGALELPTGDELDGMGGVTAPDANGVRYLKQIVESDAAVRAIYDPATTPSNRTFAKLIATAIAKGNVGRFDMLSTEHGRFAQGARWMPGFAPGERDGYTIEVLGPWAERDAAGQARLRVFGDAAKTKNGHSVILRLRFGEFSILFGGDLNTPSERFLLTRYAGLDSWPQDQAGRDAMVAAARARFRSDVMKACHHGASDVTDEFLSAVNPAAFVISSGDDDVNYVHPRPDLLGRLGKAGRGTAPVLLSTELQRSTRETEDAALVKRLKRNIDLLAAGGPGQDENGAPLSAADRTAACEALAKAMNADVDMLGLSNVSVDGAIYVKTDGKRLIAAFKKETQDANNKWFWYSYALKADQTMDLVPRPEH
;
A
#
# COMPACT_ATOMS: atom_id res chain seq x y z
N MET A 1 -23.69 9.24 -9.48
CA MET A 1 -24.28 7.90 -9.55
C MET A 1 -24.34 7.42 -8.12
N GLU A 2 -25.48 6.91 -7.67
CA GLU A 2 -25.53 6.26 -6.35
C GLU A 2 -24.72 4.96 -6.40
N HIS A 3 -23.98 4.71 -5.34
CA HIS A 3 -23.15 3.52 -5.15
C HIS A 3 -23.53 2.82 -3.85
N ILE A 4 -23.09 1.57 -3.72
CA ILE A 4 -23.23 0.78 -2.51
C ILE A 4 -22.00 -0.12 -2.35
N PHE A 5 -21.75 -0.61 -1.15
CA PHE A 5 -20.62 -1.49 -0.84
C PHE A 5 -21.10 -2.91 -0.57
N VAL A 6 -20.25 -3.89 -0.86
CA VAL A 6 -20.47 -5.27 -0.41
C VAL A 6 -20.31 -5.35 1.11
N ALA A 7 -21.26 -5.98 1.81
CA ALA A 7 -21.20 -6.19 3.25
C ALA A 7 -20.25 -7.35 3.63
N LEU A 8 -19.85 -7.43 4.90
CA LEU A 8 -19.17 -8.62 5.42
C LEU A 8 -20.23 -9.65 5.86
N PRO A 9 -20.21 -10.89 5.35
CA PRO A 9 -21.15 -11.92 5.75
C PRO A 9 -21.09 -12.24 7.26
N GLY A 10 -22.18 -12.76 7.79
CA GLY A 10 -22.31 -13.16 9.20
C GLY A 10 -22.84 -12.07 10.14
N ASN A 11 -23.24 -12.47 11.34
CA ASN A 11 -23.82 -11.57 12.34
C ASN A 11 -22.76 -10.64 12.96
N ALA A 12 -23.22 -9.47 13.42
CA ALA A 12 -22.38 -8.48 14.09
C ALA A 12 -21.76 -8.96 15.42
N ASP A 13 -22.23 -10.09 15.95
CA ASP A 13 -21.86 -10.66 17.25
C ASP A 13 -20.49 -11.37 17.26
N GLY A 14 -19.71 -11.29 16.18
CA GLY A 14 -18.29 -11.65 16.17
C GLY A 14 -17.96 -13.10 15.75
N ALA A 15 -18.94 -13.95 15.46
CA ALA A 15 -18.68 -15.22 14.77
C ALA A 15 -18.39 -14.92 13.28
N GLY A 16 -17.11 -14.74 12.93
CA GLY A 16 -16.70 -14.50 11.55
C GLY A 16 -17.26 -15.59 10.61
N SER A 17 -17.83 -15.16 9.48
CA SER A 17 -18.28 -16.08 8.43
C SER A 17 -17.28 -16.09 7.27
N TYR A 18 -17.14 -17.26 6.64
CA TYR A 18 -16.41 -17.46 5.39
C TYR A 18 -17.36 -17.60 4.19
N ASP A 19 -18.62 -17.18 4.33
CA ASP A 19 -19.59 -17.19 3.25
C ASP A 19 -19.15 -16.27 2.10
N LYS A 20 -19.38 -16.74 0.87
CA LYS A 20 -19.04 -16.00 -0.35
C LYS A 20 -20.23 -15.22 -0.86
N ILE A 21 -19.98 -13.97 -1.23
CA ILE A 21 -20.99 -13.09 -1.84
C ILE A 21 -20.77 -13.04 -3.37
N PHE A 22 -21.87 -13.04 -4.12
CA PHE A 22 -21.84 -13.10 -5.58
C PHE A 22 -22.71 -12.05 -6.24
N LEU A 23 -22.18 -11.43 -7.29
CA LEU A 23 -23.00 -10.81 -8.32
C LEU A 23 -23.61 -11.90 -9.19
N ARG A 24 -24.90 -11.73 -9.51
CA ARG A 24 -25.71 -12.70 -10.25
C ARG A 24 -26.30 -12.05 -11.50
N ASP A 25 -26.57 -12.84 -12.54
CA ASP A 25 -27.27 -12.36 -13.72
C ASP A 25 -28.79 -12.22 -13.47
N ALA A 26 -29.54 -11.81 -14.49
CA ALA A 26 -31.00 -11.67 -14.39
C ALA A 26 -31.71 -12.97 -13.96
N ASN A 27 -31.19 -14.13 -14.38
CA ASN A 27 -31.71 -15.47 -14.06
C ASN A 27 -31.25 -15.98 -12.68
N GLY A 28 -30.41 -15.22 -11.97
CA GLY A 28 -29.90 -15.59 -10.65
C GLY A 28 -28.64 -16.47 -10.68
N LYS A 29 -28.05 -16.74 -11.85
CA LYS A 29 -26.81 -17.50 -11.97
C LYS A 29 -25.64 -16.67 -11.42
N LYS A 30 -24.77 -17.30 -10.62
CA LYS A 30 -23.54 -16.66 -10.11
C LYS A 30 -22.61 -16.30 -11.28
N VAL A 31 -22.23 -15.02 -11.34
CA VAL A 31 -21.34 -14.49 -12.38
C VAL A 31 -19.97 -14.18 -11.81
N ARG A 32 -19.90 -13.61 -10.60
CA ARG A 32 -18.64 -13.17 -10.01
C ARG A 32 -18.70 -13.11 -8.49
N GLU A 33 -17.68 -13.62 -7.83
CA GLU A 33 -17.42 -13.40 -6.41
C GLU A 33 -16.94 -11.97 -6.16
N VAL A 34 -17.48 -11.32 -5.13
CA VAL A 34 -17.11 -9.98 -4.67
C VAL A 34 -16.69 -10.02 -3.20
N LEU A 35 -15.80 -9.10 -2.81
CA LEU A 35 -15.23 -9.06 -1.47
C LEU A 35 -15.82 -7.89 -0.66
N TRP A 36 -15.85 -8.02 0.66
CA TRP A 36 -16.26 -6.97 1.59
C TRP A 36 -15.67 -5.59 1.23
N GLY A 37 -16.51 -4.57 1.15
CA GLY A 37 -16.11 -3.20 0.81
C GLY A 37 -15.90 -2.94 -0.68
N ASP A 38 -16.13 -3.92 -1.57
CA ASP A 38 -16.10 -3.66 -3.01
C ASP A 38 -17.18 -2.64 -3.38
N TRP A 39 -16.76 -1.62 -4.15
CA TRP A 39 -17.62 -0.57 -4.67
C TRP A 39 -18.51 -1.09 -5.81
N LEU A 40 -19.82 -0.94 -5.65
CA LEU A 40 -20.82 -1.34 -6.64
C LEU A 40 -21.59 -0.12 -7.12
N THR A 41 -21.62 0.11 -8.43
CA THR A 41 -22.39 1.20 -9.04
C THR A 41 -23.83 0.77 -9.26
N LEU A 42 -24.81 1.46 -8.66
CA LEU A 42 -26.22 1.13 -8.84
C LEU A 42 -26.69 1.46 -10.26
N ALA A 43 -27.65 0.68 -10.76
CA ALA A 43 -28.35 0.92 -12.01
C ALA A 43 -29.62 1.75 -11.74
N PRO A 44 -29.60 3.09 -11.90
CA PRO A 44 -30.73 3.95 -11.53
C PRO A 44 -31.99 3.69 -12.38
N ASP A 45 -31.82 3.05 -13.53
CA ASP A 45 -32.85 2.61 -14.46
C ASP A 45 -33.53 1.29 -14.07
N MET A 46 -33.09 0.66 -12.96
CA MET A 46 -33.63 -0.61 -12.45
C MET A 46 -34.21 -0.45 -11.04
N PRO A 47 -35.15 -1.33 -10.61
CA PRO A 47 -35.71 -1.26 -9.26
C PRO A 47 -34.64 -1.47 -8.18
N GLN A 48 -34.41 -0.46 -7.33
CA GLN A 48 -33.49 -0.57 -6.20
C GLN A 48 -34.20 -0.88 -4.86
N SER A 49 -35.53 -0.93 -4.87
CA SER A 49 -36.35 -1.37 -3.74
C SER A 49 -36.63 -2.87 -3.81
N GLY A 50 -36.61 -3.55 -2.66
CA GLY A 50 -36.93 -4.97 -2.54
C GLY A 50 -35.71 -5.84 -2.21
N GLU A 51 -35.77 -7.11 -2.58
CA GLU A 51 -34.78 -8.14 -2.21
C GLU A 51 -33.44 -8.01 -2.96
N TRP A 52 -33.44 -7.33 -4.10
CA TRP A 52 -32.28 -7.21 -4.99
C TRP A 52 -31.85 -5.75 -5.17
N ARG A 53 -30.56 -5.55 -5.39
CA ARG A 53 -29.97 -4.30 -5.91
C ARG A 53 -29.36 -4.59 -7.26
N TRP A 54 -29.65 -3.73 -8.24
CA TRP A 54 -29.14 -3.89 -9.60
C TRP A 54 -27.90 -3.05 -9.82
N ILE A 55 -26.85 -3.68 -10.33
CA ILE A 55 -25.49 -3.17 -10.41
C ILE A 55 -25.06 -3.04 -11.88
N ARG A 56 -24.50 -1.88 -12.22
CA ARG A 56 -23.79 -1.65 -13.47
C ARG A 56 -22.34 -2.12 -13.32
N TRP A 57 -22.00 -3.24 -13.97
CA TRP A 57 -20.66 -3.80 -13.93
C TRP A 57 -19.88 -3.50 -15.21
N ALA A 58 -18.62 -3.07 -15.05
CA ALA A 58 -17.70 -2.74 -16.15
C ALA A 58 -18.32 -1.80 -17.21
N TRP A 59 -19.12 -0.82 -16.77
CA TRP A 59 -20.00 -0.06 -17.67
C TRP A 59 -19.28 0.78 -18.73
N LYS A 60 -18.00 1.12 -18.51
CA LYS A 60 -17.16 1.86 -19.47
C LYS A 60 -16.61 0.99 -20.61
N ASP A 61 -16.53 -0.33 -20.42
CA ASP A 61 -16.01 -1.28 -21.42
C ASP A 61 -17.21 -1.99 -22.06
N GLU A 62 -17.51 -1.67 -23.32
CA GLU A 62 -18.70 -2.18 -24.02
C GLU A 62 -18.73 -3.71 -24.10
N ALA A 63 -17.57 -4.35 -24.29
CA ALA A 63 -17.47 -5.81 -24.38
C ALA A 63 -17.72 -6.48 -23.01
N LYS A 64 -17.31 -5.83 -21.92
CA LYS A 64 -17.42 -6.36 -20.55
C LYS A 64 -18.63 -5.84 -19.79
N ARG A 65 -19.38 -4.87 -20.32
CA ARG A 65 -20.56 -4.28 -19.70
C ARG A 65 -21.57 -5.37 -19.37
N ARG A 66 -22.02 -5.42 -18.11
CA ARG A 66 -23.06 -6.34 -17.65
C ARG A 66 -24.00 -5.62 -16.69
N LEU A 67 -25.28 -5.95 -16.77
CA LEU A 67 -26.26 -5.62 -15.74
C LEU A 67 -26.38 -6.85 -14.82
N LEU A 68 -26.01 -6.69 -13.56
CA LEU A 68 -25.97 -7.76 -12.56
C LEU A 68 -26.85 -7.39 -11.36
N LYS A 69 -27.10 -8.35 -10.46
CA LYS A 69 -27.84 -8.14 -9.22
C LYS A 69 -27.16 -8.78 -8.02
N ILE A 70 -27.35 -8.19 -6.85
CA ILE A 70 -26.87 -8.65 -5.54
C ILE A 70 -28.00 -8.56 -4.52
N ARG A 71 -28.00 -9.41 -3.49
CA ARG A 71 -29.07 -9.38 -2.47
C ARG A 71 -28.96 -8.10 -1.64
N ALA A 72 -30.09 -7.58 -1.19
CA ALA A 72 -30.16 -6.36 -0.40
C ALA A 72 -29.50 -6.47 0.99
N ASP A 73 -29.42 -7.69 1.55
CA ASP A 73 -28.77 -8.02 2.81
C ASP A 73 -27.27 -8.32 2.66
N GLU A 74 -26.78 -8.49 1.42
CA GLU A 74 -25.35 -8.69 1.08
C GLU A 74 -24.61 -7.36 0.84
N VAL A 75 -25.26 -6.21 1.07
CA VAL A 75 -24.72 -4.87 0.78
C VAL A 75 -24.91 -3.90 1.94
N THR A 76 -24.11 -2.84 1.95
CA THR A 76 -24.12 -1.79 2.97
C THR A 76 -23.77 -0.44 2.34
N ASP A 77 -24.28 0.63 2.94
CA ASP A 77 -23.92 2.02 2.64
C ASP A 77 -22.58 2.46 3.24
N ARG A 78 -21.97 1.64 4.10
CA ARG A 78 -20.71 1.95 4.77
C ARG A 78 -19.53 1.14 4.23
N ARG A 79 -18.49 1.84 3.81
CA ARG A 79 -17.23 1.20 3.43
C ARG A 79 -16.42 0.83 4.68
N PRO A 80 -15.79 -0.36 4.74
CA PRO A 80 -14.76 -0.61 5.75
C PRO A 80 -13.54 0.28 5.50
N LEU A 81 -12.72 0.45 6.53
CA LEU A 81 -11.35 0.87 6.34
C LEU A 81 -10.64 -0.21 5.52
N GLU A 82 -9.98 0.16 4.43
CA GLU A 82 -9.29 -0.76 3.53
C GLU A 82 -7.82 -0.36 3.40
N MET A 83 -6.93 -1.32 3.64
CA MET A 83 -5.48 -1.18 3.48
C MET A 83 -5.02 -2.23 2.48
N ILE A 84 -4.39 -1.80 1.40
CA ILE A 84 -4.03 -2.66 0.28
C ILE A 84 -2.52 -2.58 0.12
N PHE A 85 -1.83 -3.67 0.44
CA PHE A 85 -0.39 -3.82 0.27
C PHE A 85 -0.14 -4.48 -1.07
N LEU A 86 0.64 -3.81 -1.92
CA LEU A 86 0.89 -4.24 -3.29
C LEU A 86 2.23 -4.96 -3.38
N ASP A 87 2.28 -5.99 -4.23
CA ASP A 87 3.55 -6.48 -4.75
C ASP A 87 4.08 -5.43 -5.74
N VAL A 88 5.16 -4.76 -5.36
CA VAL A 88 5.83 -3.74 -6.17
C VAL A 88 7.26 -4.16 -6.54
N GLY A 89 7.56 -5.46 -6.43
CA GLY A 89 8.92 -5.98 -6.45
C GLY A 89 9.64 -5.74 -5.13
N ILE A 90 10.95 -5.45 -5.18
CA ILE A 90 11.64 -4.92 -4.00
C ILE A 90 11.11 -3.52 -3.69
N GLY A 91 10.68 -3.31 -2.44
CA GLY A 91 10.09 -2.06 -2.01
C GLY A 91 8.80 -2.19 -1.22
N ASP A 92 8.34 -1.06 -0.71
CA ASP A 92 7.05 -0.92 -0.05
C ASP A 92 6.09 -0.12 -0.94
N GLY A 93 4.83 -0.53 -0.93
CA GLY A 93 3.77 0.18 -1.63
C GLY A 93 2.42 -0.23 -1.09
N SER A 94 1.67 0.74 -0.57
CA SER A 94 0.33 0.49 -0.06
C SER A 94 -0.64 1.63 -0.31
N VAL A 95 -1.92 1.28 -0.37
CA VAL A 95 -3.03 2.23 -0.51
C VAL A 95 -3.97 2.06 0.67
N LEU A 96 -4.17 3.14 1.41
CA LEU A 96 -5.11 3.25 2.50
C LEU A 96 -6.35 4.01 2.03
N ILE A 97 -7.52 3.45 2.31
CA ILE A 97 -8.82 4.04 1.98
C ILE A 97 -9.64 4.11 3.26
N THR A 98 -9.95 5.33 3.70
CA THR A 98 -10.77 5.53 4.90
C THR A 98 -12.21 5.10 4.66
N PRO A 99 -12.95 4.74 5.72
CA PRO A 99 -14.39 4.56 5.62
C PRO A 99 -15.06 5.78 4.98
N GLU A 100 -15.95 5.55 4.03
CA GLU A 100 -16.87 6.56 3.54
C GLU A 100 -18.11 6.56 4.44
N ARG A 101 -18.45 7.71 5.03
CA ARG A 101 -19.65 7.88 5.86
C ARG A 101 -20.51 9.02 5.31
N ALA A 102 -20.68 9.05 3.99
CA ALA A 102 -21.31 10.15 3.27
C ALA A 102 -22.75 10.48 3.71
N THR A 103 -23.41 9.62 4.49
CA THR A 103 -24.85 9.74 4.78
C THR A 103 -25.28 9.34 6.20
N ASP A 104 -24.40 9.34 7.20
CA ASP A 104 -24.88 9.14 8.58
C ASP A 104 -25.75 10.35 8.99
N PRO A 105 -27.06 10.16 9.31
CA PRO A 105 -27.92 11.26 9.70
C PRO A 105 -27.37 11.94 10.96
N GLY A 106 -26.88 13.18 10.82
CA GLY A 106 -26.31 13.97 11.91
C GLY A 106 -24.80 14.20 11.86
N LEU A 107 -24.05 13.62 10.91
CA LEU A 107 -22.64 13.98 10.72
C LEU A 107 -22.49 15.22 9.82
N PRO A 108 -21.58 16.17 10.16
CA PRO A 108 -21.35 17.34 9.33
C PRO A 108 -20.86 16.97 7.92
N ALA A 109 -21.27 17.76 6.92
CA ALA A 109 -20.69 17.68 5.58
C ALA A 109 -19.15 17.86 5.67
N GLY A 110 -18.37 16.92 5.12
CA GLY A 110 -16.90 16.94 5.16
C GLY A 110 -16.21 15.60 5.50
N GLN A 111 -16.97 14.56 5.90
CA GLN A 111 -16.44 13.21 6.17
C GLN A 111 -16.40 12.30 4.92
N GLN A 112 -15.97 12.85 3.78
CA GLN A 112 -15.77 12.07 2.55
C GLN A 112 -14.57 11.11 2.67
N GLU A 113 -14.58 10.05 1.85
CA GLU A 113 -13.47 9.12 1.69
C GLU A 113 -12.15 9.88 1.48
N ARG A 114 -11.09 9.40 2.14
CA ARG A 114 -9.71 9.85 1.94
C ARG A 114 -8.89 8.64 1.50
N VAL A 115 -8.22 8.83 0.37
CA VAL A 115 -7.31 7.82 -0.18
C VAL A 115 -5.88 8.32 0.01
N ILE A 116 -5.06 7.51 0.67
CA ILE A 116 -3.66 7.79 0.98
C ILE A 116 -2.81 6.72 0.33
N VAL A 117 -1.74 7.11 -0.35
CA VAL A 117 -0.73 6.21 -0.91
C VAL A 117 0.49 6.27 0.00
N VAL A 118 0.90 5.16 0.62
CA VAL A 118 2.10 5.08 1.46
C VAL A 118 3.13 4.26 0.72
N ASP A 119 4.19 4.94 0.26
CA ASP A 119 5.19 4.44 -0.66
C ASP A 119 4.59 3.88 -1.98
N ALA A 120 5.42 3.67 -3.00
CA ALA A 120 5.00 3.35 -4.36
C ALA A 120 5.90 2.34 -5.08
N GLY A 121 6.82 1.69 -4.36
CA GLY A 121 7.79 0.79 -4.98
C GLY A 121 8.82 1.50 -5.86
N LYS A 122 9.65 0.71 -6.54
CA LYS A 122 10.61 1.21 -7.56
C LYS A 122 9.97 1.44 -8.93
N GLY A 123 9.02 0.58 -9.32
CA GLY A 123 8.49 0.45 -10.67
C GLY A 123 7.12 1.12 -10.87
N GLN A 124 6.36 0.67 -11.88
CA GLN A 124 5.04 1.25 -12.22
C GLN A 124 3.85 0.49 -11.62
N ALA A 125 4.09 -0.54 -10.80
CA ALA A 125 3.07 -1.38 -10.20
C ALA A 125 1.99 -0.56 -9.47
N MET A 126 2.39 0.38 -8.60
CA MET A 126 1.48 1.27 -7.91
C MET A 126 0.63 2.09 -8.89
N ARG A 127 1.24 2.65 -9.95
CA ARG A 127 0.51 3.44 -10.95
C ARG A 127 -0.53 2.60 -11.70
N GLN A 128 -0.17 1.39 -12.10
CA GLN A 128 -1.09 0.45 -12.76
C GLN A 128 -2.27 0.11 -11.83
N PHE A 129 -2.00 -0.14 -10.55
CA PHE A 129 -3.04 -0.37 -9.55
C PHE A 129 -3.97 0.84 -9.41
N LEU A 130 -3.43 2.06 -9.29
CA LEU A 130 -4.24 3.26 -9.15
C LEU A 130 -5.12 3.51 -10.38
N ASP A 131 -4.61 3.28 -11.59
CA ASP A 131 -5.40 3.41 -12.82
C ASP A 131 -6.49 2.33 -12.90
N ALA A 132 -6.19 1.08 -12.53
CA ALA A 132 -7.15 -0.01 -12.54
C ALA A 132 -8.26 0.16 -11.48
N ARG A 133 -7.90 0.57 -10.25
CA ARG A 133 -8.83 0.69 -9.11
C ARG A 133 -9.66 1.97 -9.15
N PHE A 134 -9.05 3.09 -9.52
CA PHE A 134 -9.68 4.42 -9.44
C PHE A 134 -9.97 5.04 -10.80
N GLY A 135 -9.36 4.59 -11.90
CA GLY A 135 -9.50 5.24 -13.22
C GLY A 135 -10.93 5.39 -13.72
N THR A 136 -11.87 4.57 -13.23
CA THR A 136 -13.28 4.66 -13.58
C THR A 136 -14.01 5.83 -12.91
N TYR A 137 -13.57 6.33 -11.75
CA TYR A 137 -14.22 7.41 -10.99
C TYR A 137 -13.26 8.48 -10.44
N ARG A 138 -11.97 8.44 -10.79
CA ARG A 138 -10.95 9.41 -10.36
C ARG A 138 -11.13 10.82 -10.94
N ALA A 139 -11.87 10.99 -12.03
CA ALA A 139 -11.99 12.30 -12.68
C ALA A 139 -12.53 13.36 -11.69
N GLY A 140 -11.71 14.37 -11.36
CA GLY A 140 -12.04 15.40 -10.37
C GLY A 140 -11.78 15.02 -8.91
N MET A 141 -11.22 13.83 -8.64
CA MET A 141 -10.83 13.37 -7.31
C MET A 141 -9.34 13.63 -7.06
N ALA A 142 -9.02 14.33 -5.98
CA ALA A 142 -7.67 14.37 -5.43
C ALA A 142 -7.50 13.26 -4.40
N PHE A 143 -6.38 12.53 -4.47
CA PHE A 143 -5.93 11.71 -3.37
C PHE A 143 -5.61 12.62 -2.18
N HIS A 144 -5.89 12.18 -0.96
CA HIS A 144 -5.65 12.99 0.21
C HIS A 144 -4.14 13.19 0.45
N ALA A 145 -3.38 12.09 0.43
CA ALA A 145 -1.94 12.19 0.63
C ALA A 145 -1.15 11.12 -0.13
N ALA A 146 0.05 11.48 -0.54
CA ALA A 146 1.13 10.54 -0.75
C ALA A 146 2.09 10.65 0.45
N VAL A 147 2.44 9.55 1.09
CA VAL A 147 3.44 9.49 2.15
C VAL A 147 4.66 8.81 1.55
N ILE A 148 5.76 9.54 1.46
CA ILE A 148 7.08 9.00 1.15
C ILE A 148 7.76 8.77 2.50
N SER A 149 7.80 7.51 2.96
CA SER A 149 8.29 7.20 4.30
C SER A 149 9.75 7.63 4.46
N HIS A 150 10.57 7.43 3.44
CA HIS A 150 11.93 7.93 3.32
C HIS A 150 12.38 7.94 1.85
N ALA A 151 13.51 8.61 1.56
CA ALA A 151 13.98 8.86 0.20
C ALA A 151 14.80 7.68 -0.36
N ASP A 152 14.27 6.46 -0.31
CA ASP A 152 14.85 5.30 -1.00
C ASP A 152 14.08 4.89 -2.25
N LEU A 153 14.81 4.47 -3.28
CA LEU A 153 14.25 4.36 -4.63
C LEU A 153 13.13 3.31 -4.73
N ASP A 154 13.25 2.24 -3.97
CA ASP A 154 12.26 1.18 -3.78
C ASP A 154 11.06 1.61 -2.91
N HIS A 155 11.08 2.80 -2.31
CA HIS A 155 9.90 3.40 -1.67
C HIS A 155 9.24 4.46 -2.55
N TYR A 156 10.01 5.33 -3.21
CA TYR A 156 9.43 6.47 -3.93
C TYR A 156 9.40 6.32 -5.46
N GLY A 157 10.14 5.37 -6.04
CA GLY A 157 10.41 5.31 -7.48
C GLY A 157 9.15 5.32 -8.35
N GLY A 158 8.09 4.62 -7.92
CA GLY A 158 6.82 4.55 -8.63
C GLY A 158 6.08 5.87 -8.70
N PHE A 159 6.31 6.78 -7.75
CA PHE A 159 5.75 8.14 -7.80
C PHE A 159 6.21 8.92 -9.05
N ARG A 160 7.33 8.56 -9.71
CA ARG A 160 7.74 9.22 -10.97
C ARG A 160 6.66 9.10 -12.05
N SER A 161 6.07 7.92 -12.19
CA SER A 161 4.99 7.65 -13.14
C SER A 161 3.65 8.23 -12.70
N ILE A 162 3.49 8.49 -11.40
CA ILE A 162 2.27 9.04 -10.81
C ILE A 162 2.29 10.57 -10.94
N PHE A 163 3.34 11.22 -10.43
CA PHE A 163 3.49 12.69 -10.44
C PHE A 163 3.72 13.28 -11.84
N SER A 164 4.12 12.48 -12.83
CA SER A 164 4.17 12.94 -14.23
C SER A 164 2.78 13.05 -14.89
N ASN A 165 1.75 12.45 -14.28
CA ASN A 165 0.37 12.52 -14.76
C ASN A 165 -0.42 13.61 -14.02
N LYS A 166 -0.88 14.63 -14.75
CA LYS A 166 -1.67 15.73 -14.19
C LYS A 166 -3.07 15.31 -13.71
N ASP A 167 -3.58 14.17 -14.16
CA ASP A 167 -4.88 13.65 -13.78
C ASP A 167 -4.83 12.83 -12.49
N ILE A 168 -3.64 12.71 -11.89
CA ILE A 168 -3.43 12.16 -10.55
C ILE A 168 -2.92 13.28 -9.67
N THR A 169 -3.79 13.78 -8.79
CA THR A 169 -3.47 14.90 -7.90
C THR A 169 -3.50 14.47 -6.44
N PHE A 170 -2.65 15.09 -5.62
CA PHE A 170 -2.58 14.89 -4.18
C PHE A 170 -2.79 16.23 -3.46
N GLU A 171 -3.61 16.24 -2.42
CA GLU A 171 -3.71 17.41 -1.52
C GLU A 171 -2.38 17.62 -0.79
N HIS A 172 -1.78 16.53 -0.30
CA HIS A 172 -0.53 16.53 0.45
C HIS A 172 0.47 15.50 -0.08
N VAL A 173 1.75 15.85 -0.03
CA VAL A 173 2.88 14.90 0.00
C VAL A 173 3.55 15.04 1.36
N TYR A 174 3.51 13.99 2.16
CA TYR A 174 4.20 13.92 3.44
C TYR A 174 5.54 13.20 3.29
N HIS A 175 6.57 13.71 3.96
CA HIS A 175 7.91 13.11 3.97
C HIS A 175 8.58 13.16 5.35
N ASN A 176 9.69 12.44 5.51
CA ASN A 176 10.42 12.39 6.78
C ASN A 176 11.33 13.60 7.06
N GLY A 177 11.56 14.48 6.09
CA GLY A 177 12.39 15.69 6.25
C GLY A 177 13.90 15.46 6.10
N ALA A 178 14.35 14.20 6.07
CA ALA A 178 15.71 13.82 5.69
C ALA A 178 15.77 13.49 4.18
N LEU A 179 15.49 14.50 3.35
CA LEU A 179 15.37 14.34 1.90
C LEU A 179 16.73 14.32 1.19
N GLU A 180 16.79 13.66 0.04
CA GLU A 180 17.94 13.78 -0.88
C GLU A 180 17.95 15.17 -1.53
N LEU A 181 19.02 15.92 -1.29
CA LEU A 181 19.23 17.25 -1.84
C LEU A 181 19.74 17.20 -3.31
N PRO A 182 19.56 18.29 -4.09
CA PRO A 182 20.06 18.37 -5.46
C PRO A 182 21.59 18.27 -5.61
N THR A 183 22.35 18.41 -4.52
CA THR A 183 23.81 18.43 -4.50
C THR A 183 24.35 17.67 -3.29
N GLY A 184 25.58 17.20 -3.38
CA GLY A 184 26.21 16.38 -2.34
C GLY A 184 25.84 14.89 -2.50
N ASP A 185 26.63 14.04 -1.87
CA ASP A 185 26.43 12.59 -1.84
C ASP A 185 26.42 12.11 -0.38
N GLU A 186 25.92 10.89 -0.14
CA GLU A 186 25.85 10.32 1.22
C GLU A 186 25.17 11.29 2.21
N LEU A 187 25.74 11.46 3.40
CA LEU A 187 25.22 12.36 4.43
C LEU A 187 25.28 13.84 4.02
N ASP A 188 26.21 14.25 3.16
CA ASP A 188 26.25 15.62 2.63
C ASP A 188 25.06 15.88 1.69
N GLY A 189 24.69 14.88 0.89
CA GLY A 189 23.47 14.88 0.09
C GLY A 189 22.17 14.85 0.91
N MET A 190 22.23 14.61 2.21
CA MET A 190 21.09 14.64 3.14
C MET A 190 21.07 15.90 4.04
N GLY A 191 21.85 16.93 3.69
CA GLY A 191 21.94 18.17 4.47
C GLY A 191 23.18 18.29 5.35
N GLY A 192 24.13 17.36 5.25
CA GLY A 192 25.40 17.37 5.98
C GLY A 192 25.23 17.09 7.47
N VAL A 193 26.35 16.91 8.19
CA VAL A 193 26.33 16.51 9.61
C VAL A 193 26.99 17.51 10.55
N THR A 194 26.36 17.76 11.70
CA THR A 194 26.93 18.59 12.76
C THR A 194 28.21 17.97 13.34
N ALA A 195 28.99 18.78 14.04
CA ALA A 195 29.93 18.23 15.02
C ALA A 195 29.16 17.41 16.07
N PRO A 196 29.79 16.37 16.67
CA PRO A 196 29.16 15.62 17.75
C PRO A 196 28.86 16.52 18.94
N ASP A 197 27.71 16.30 19.59
CA ASP A 197 27.38 16.93 20.87
C ASP A 197 28.19 16.34 22.04
N ALA A 198 27.90 16.79 23.27
CA ALA A 198 28.59 16.33 24.48
C ALA A 198 28.47 14.82 24.72
N ASN A 199 27.45 14.16 24.14
CA ASN A 199 27.20 12.73 24.24
C ASN A 199 27.71 11.97 22.99
N GLY A 200 28.46 12.64 22.10
CA GLY A 200 28.99 12.06 20.87
C GLY A 200 27.97 11.95 19.73
N VAL A 201 26.78 12.53 19.87
CA VAL A 201 25.69 12.41 18.90
C VAL A 201 25.85 13.44 17.79
N ARG A 202 25.75 12.99 16.54
CA ARG A 202 25.70 13.86 15.37
C ARG A 202 24.26 13.98 14.87
N TYR A 203 23.94 15.14 14.29
CA TYR A 203 22.65 15.44 13.70
C TYR A 203 22.81 15.90 12.26
N LEU A 204 21.75 15.79 11.45
CA LEU A 204 21.69 16.45 10.14
C LEU A 204 21.67 17.98 10.34
N LYS A 205 22.54 18.72 9.63
CA LYS A 205 22.61 20.20 9.71
C LYS A 205 21.42 20.86 9.04
N GLN A 206 20.77 20.18 8.12
CA GLN A 206 19.57 20.67 7.46
C GLN A 206 18.55 19.54 7.41
N ILE A 207 17.34 19.87 7.81
CA ILE A 207 16.16 19.07 7.55
C ILE A 207 15.18 19.94 6.76
N VAL A 208 14.34 19.32 5.93
CA VAL A 208 13.37 20.02 5.10
C VAL A 208 12.01 19.88 5.77
N GLU A 209 11.48 20.98 6.31
CA GLU A 209 10.30 20.94 7.20
C GLU A 209 8.98 21.33 6.50
N SER A 210 9.02 22.21 5.50
CA SER A 210 7.82 22.88 4.96
C SER A 210 7.76 22.95 3.44
N ASP A 211 6.56 23.17 2.91
CA ASP A 211 6.29 23.33 1.47
C ASP A 211 7.15 24.42 0.83
N ALA A 212 7.32 25.55 1.53
CA ALA A 212 8.17 26.64 1.07
C ALA A 212 9.64 26.20 0.92
N ALA A 213 10.15 25.42 1.88
CA ALA A 213 11.52 24.91 1.83
C ALA A 213 11.68 23.87 0.70
N VAL A 214 10.72 22.97 0.53
CA VAL A 214 10.71 21.99 -0.57
C VAL A 214 10.73 22.70 -1.92
N ARG A 215 9.82 23.66 -2.14
CA ARG A 215 9.73 24.40 -3.41
C ARG A 215 10.96 25.25 -3.70
N ALA A 216 11.64 25.75 -2.66
CA ALA A 216 12.90 26.48 -2.83
C ALA A 216 14.07 25.56 -3.21
N ILE A 217 14.12 24.34 -2.67
CA ILE A 217 15.19 23.37 -2.92
C ILE A 217 15.03 22.70 -4.29
N TYR A 218 13.80 22.33 -4.65
CA TYR A 218 13.48 21.52 -5.84
C TYR A 218 12.84 22.36 -6.96
N ASP A 219 13.40 23.54 -7.23
CA ASP A 219 12.95 24.42 -8.30
C ASP A 219 13.10 23.70 -9.67
N PRO A 220 12.00 23.51 -10.44
CA PRO A 220 12.06 22.87 -11.75
C PRO A 220 13.02 23.51 -12.76
N ALA A 221 13.33 24.81 -12.62
CA ALA A 221 14.23 25.51 -13.52
C ALA A 221 15.71 25.19 -13.27
N THR A 222 16.08 24.78 -12.05
CA THR A 222 17.48 24.62 -11.62
C THR A 222 17.82 23.21 -11.15
N THR A 223 16.82 22.37 -10.88
CA THR A 223 17.03 21.01 -10.37
C THR A 223 17.76 20.12 -11.39
N PRO A 224 18.88 19.46 -11.02
CA PRO A 224 19.64 18.58 -11.91
C PRO A 224 18.85 17.35 -12.36
N SER A 225 18.95 17.00 -13.63
CA SER A 225 18.22 15.85 -14.20
C SER A 225 18.75 14.48 -13.79
N ASN A 226 19.98 14.41 -13.28
CA ASN A 226 20.66 13.19 -12.84
C ASN A 226 20.38 12.84 -11.36
N ARG A 227 19.77 13.76 -10.61
CA ARG A 227 19.37 13.53 -9.21
C ARG A 227 17.94 13.04 -9.18
N THR A 228 17.79 11.74 -9.02
CA THR A 228 16.53 11.04 -9.15
C THR A 228 15.41 11.61 -8.26
N PHE A 229 15.64 11.67 -6.94
CA PHE A 229 14.62 12.12 -6.00
C PHE A 229 14.30 13.60 -6.22
N ALA A 230 15.33 14.43 -6.41
CA ALA A 230 15.15 15.85 -6.69
C ALA A 230 14.29 16.07 -7.96
N LYS A 231 14.58 15.34 -9.04
CA LYS A 231 13.81 15.38 -10.28
C LYS A 231 12.35 14.95 -10.09
N LEU A 232 12.09 13.96 -9.22
CA LEU A 232 10.71 13.55 -8.88
C LEU A 232 9.93 14.72 -8.29
N ILE A 233 10.45 15.36 -7.24
CA ILE A 233 9.77 16.46 -6.55
C ILE A 233 9.62 17.68 -7.47
N ALA A 234 10.67 18.05 -8.20
CA ALA A 234 10.62 19.11 -9.19
C ALA A 234 9.56 18.84 -10.28
N THR A 235 9.41 17.58 -10.72
CA THR A 235 8.36 17.20 -11.69
C THR A 235 6.96 17.41 -11.10
N ALA A 236 6.74 16.99 -9.85
CA ALA A 236 5.45 17.19 -9.17
C ALA A 236 5.10 18.68 -9.03
N ILE A 237 6.08 19.52 -8.68
CA ILE A 237 5.93 20.98 -8.62
C ILE A 237 5.58 21.53 -10.00
N ALA A 238 6.33 21.18 -11.04
CA ALA A 238 6.12 21.68 -12.40
C ALA A 238 4.77 21.26 -13.00
N LYS A 239 4.27 20.08 -12.63
CA LYS A 239 2.94 19.59 -13.07
C LYS A 239 1.78 20.21 -12.29
N GLY A 240 2.05 20.81 -11.12
CA GLY A 240 1.02 21.42 -10.28
C GLY A 240 -0.01 20.42 -9.75
N ASN A 241 0.36 19.14 -9.63
CA ASN A 241 -0.54 18.08 -9.17
C ASN A 241 -0.38 17.74 -7.68
N VAL A 242 0.50 18.45 -6.96
CA VAL A 242 0.63 18.36 -5.50
C VAL A 242 0.31 19.72 -4.88
N GLY A 243 -0.66 19.73 -3.97
CA GLY A 243 -1.06 20.93 -3.23
C GLY A 243 0.06 21.42 -2.31
N ARG A 244 0.52 20.56 -1.40
CA ARG A 244 1.58 20.88 -0.43
C ARG A 244 2.56 19.74 -0.21
N PHE A 245 3.79 20.08 0.11
CA PHE A 245 4.80 19.17 0.63
C PHE A 245 5.11 19.51 2.08
N ASP A 246 4.94 18.60 3.04
CA ASP A 246 5.16 18.92 4.45
C ASP A 246 5.90 17.76 5.15
N MET A 247 6.82 18.08 6.08
CA MET A 247 7.40 17.07 6.94
C MET A 247 6.35 16.51 7.89
N LEU A 248 6.31 15.19 8.05
CA LEU A 248 5.45 14.53 9.02
C LEU A 248 6.34 13.86 10.07
N SER A 249 6.24 14.32 11.33
CA SER A 249 7.04 13.81 12.43
C SER A 249 6.37 14.03 13.80
N THR A 250 7.04 13.58 14.85
CA THR A 250 6.68 13.83 16.27
C THR A 250 6.69 15.30 16.70
N GLU A 251 7.16 16.23 15.85
CA GLU A 251 7.06 17.68 16.07
C GLU A 251 6.17 18.39 15.04
N HIS A 252 6.06 17.84 13.83
CA HIS A 252 5.39 18.49 12.70
C HIS A 252 3.95 18.02 12.46
N GLY A 253 3.54 16.90 13.07
CA GLY A 253 2.14 16.47 13.05
C GLY A 253 1.21 17.38 13.84
N ARG A 254 -0.10 17.22 13.61
CA ARG A 254 -1.16 17.88 14.39
C ARG A 254 -1.09 17.41 15.84
N PHE A 255 -0.81 18.32 16.77
CA PHE A 255 -0.81 17.98 18.20
C PHE A 255 -2.23 17.90 18.75
N ALA A 256 -2.58 16.76 19.35
CA ALA A 256 -3.83 16.57 20.08
C ALA A 256 -3.68 15.44 21.09
N GLN A 257 -4.26 15.61 22.29
CA GLN A 257 -4.27 14.59 23.36
C GLN A 257 -2.87 14.05 23.71
N GLY A 258 -1.85 14.92 23.73
CA GLY A 258 -0.48 14.52 24.10
C GLY A 258 0.23 13.64 23.08
N ALA A 259 -0.18 13.70 21.80
CA ALA A 259 0.43 12.96 20.70
C ALA A 259 0.41 13.81 19.41
N ARG A 260 1.11 13.34 18.38
CA ARG A 260 1.06 13.90 17.03
C ARG A 260 0.29 13.00 16.09
N TRP A 261 -0.48 13.63 15.22
CA TRP A 261 -1.37 12.96 14.29
C TRP A 261 -1.13 13.50 12.88
N MET A 262 -1.41 12.69 11.87
CA MET A 262 -1.53 13.19 10.50
C MET A 262 -2.63 14.27 10.48
N PRO A 263 -2.40 15.45 9.90
CA PRO A 263 -3.43 16.50 9.82
C PRO A 263 -4.74 15.95 9.26
N GLY A 264 -5.85 16.19 9.97
CA GLY A 264 -7.17 15.67 9.61
C GLY A 264 -7.48 14.27 10.12
N PHE A 265 -6.60 13.66 10.91
CA PHE A 265 -6.75 12.33 11.51
C PHE A 265 -6.45 12.30 13.01
N ALA A 266 -6.48 13.47 13.68
CA ALA A 266 -6.41 13.52 15.13
C ALA A 266 -7.73 13.05 15.78
N PRO A 267 -7.71 12.61 17.05
CA PRO A 267 -8.91 12.29 17.81
C PRO A 267 -9.93 13.43 17.75
N GLY A 268 -11.16 13.12 17.33
CA GLY A 268 -12.25 14.08 17.19
C GLY A 268 -12.32 14.80 15.84
N GLU A 269 -11.33 14.66 14.95
CA GLU A 269 -11.40 15.21 13.59
C GLU A 269 -12.20 14.29 12.64
N ARG A 270 -12.26 12.98 12.94
CA ARG A 270 -12.99 11.96 12.18
C ARG A 270 -13.59 10.88 13.08
N ASP A 271 -14.65 10.23 12.61
CA ASP A 271 -15.44 9.25 13.37
C ASP A 271 -14.69 7.94 13.69
N GLY A 272 -14.05 7.90 14.86
CA GLY A 272 -13.54 6.66 15.47
C GLY A 272 -12.27 6.08 14.84
N TYR A 273 -11.68 6.75 13.84
CA TYR A 273 -10.39 6.38 13.26
C TYR A 273 -9.38 7.52 13.29
N THR A 274 -8.11 7.16 13.48
CA THR A 274 -7.01 8.10 13.69
C THR A 274 -5.72 7.59 13.07
N ILE A 275 -4.80 8.49 12.72
CA ILE A 275 -3.45 8.15 12.22
C ILE A 275 -2.42 8.90 13.07
N GLU A 276 -1.83 8.21 14.05
CA GLU A 276 -0.79 8.72 14.93
C GLU A 276 0.56 8.70 14.20
N VAL A 277 1.37 9.73 14.39
CA VAL A 277 2.73 9.83 13.84
C VAL A 277 3.70 9.49 14.95
N LEU A 278 4.32 8.31 14.84
CA LEU A 278 5.25 7.80 15.85
C LEU A 278 6.72 8.13 15.53
N GLY A 279 7.01 8.47 14.28
CA GLY A 279 8.35 8.80 13.80
C GLY A 279 8.32 9.52 12.45
N PRO A 280 9.41 10.16 12.04
CA PRO A 280 10.68 10.30 12.77
C PRO A 280 10.56 11.07 14.08
N TRP A 281 11.47 10.77 15.01
CA TRP A 281 11.57 11.51 16.26
C TRP A 281 12.46 12.74 16.07
N ALA A 282 11.86 13.93 16.06
CA ALA A 282 12.60 15.19 15.91
C ALA A 282 13.11 15.65 17.27
N GLU A 283 14.41 15.89 17.36
CA GLU A 283 15.06 16.47 18.54
C GLU A 283 15.23 17.97 18.34
N ARG A 284 15.29 18.77 19.42
CA ARG A 284 15.62 20.20 19.33
C ARG A 284 17.03 20.43 19.81
N ASP A 285 17.82 21.18 19.04
CA ASP A 285 19.13 21.64 19.48
C ASP A 285 19.03 22.80 20.48
N ALA A 286 20.19 23.28 20.96
CA ALA A 286 20.26 24.38 21.93
C ALA A 286 19.67 25.71 21.41
N ALA A 287 19.56 25.88 20.07
CA ALA A 287 18.92 27.04 19.45
C ALA A 287 17.40 26.82 19.23
N GLY A 288 16.87 25.67 19.67
CA GLY A 288 15.49 25.28 19.48
C GLY A 288 15.17 24.77 18.07
N GLN A 289 16.16 24.60 17.19
CA GLN A 289 15.94 24.12 15.83
C GLN A 289 15.72 22.61 15.83
N ALA A 290 14.74 22.14 15.05
CA ALA A 290 14.49 20.71 14.90
C ALA A 290 15.64 20.04 14.13
N ARG A 291 16.01 18.85 14.60
CA ARG A 291 17.12 18.03 14.11
C ARG A 291 16.73 16.58 14.03
N LEU A 292 17.37 15.87 13.13
CA LEU A 292 17.32 14.42 13.04
C LEU A 292 18.71 13.84 13.29
N ARG A 293 18.78 12.83 14.16
CA ARG A 293 20.01 12.15 14.55
C ARG A 293 20.62 11.34 13.42
N VAL A 294 21.94 11.20 13.36
CA VAL A 294 22.62 10.33 12.40
C VAL A 294 22.74 8.91 12.96
N PHE A 295 22.21 7.91 12.26
CA PHE A 295 22.21 6.48 12.67
C PHE A 295 23.35 5.65 12.05
N GLY A 296 24.51 6.27 11.85
CA GLY A 296 25.67 5.65 11.22
C GLY A 296 25.99 6.32 9.89
N ASP A 297 25.76 5.61 8.79
CA ASP A 297 25.90 6.10 7.42
C ASP A 297 24.59 6.72 6.89
N ALA A 298 24.60 7.16 5.63
CA ALA A 298 23.46 7.78 4.98
C ALA A 298 22.27 6.82 4.87
N ALA A 299 22.50 5.58 4.44
CA ALA A 299 21.45 4.56 4.31
C ALA A 299 20.76 4.28 5.64
N LYS A 300 21.51 3.98 6.70
CA LYS A 300 20.93 3.74 8.04
C LYS A 300 20.20 4.96 8.59
N THR A 301 20.72 6.16 8.32
CA THR A 301 20.08 7.40 8.77
C THR A 301 18.77 7.66 8.03
N LYS A 302 18.74 7.41 6.72
CA LYS A 302 17.57 7.61 5.86
C LYS A 302 16.43 6.67 6.25
N ASN A 303 16.73 5.38 6.33
CA ASN A 303 15.77 4.32 6.67
C ASN A 303 15.32 4.47 8.13
N GLY A 304 16.25 4.77 9.04
CA GLY A 304 15.99 4.95 10.46
C GLY A 304 15.12 6.17 10.81
N HIS A 305 14.95 7.11 9.88
CA HIS A 305 14.00 8.22 10.00
C HIS A 305 12.75 8.03 9.15
N SER A 306 12.39 6.81 8.80
CA SER A 306 11.12 6.53 8.13
C SER A 306 9.94 7.20 8.86
N VAL A 307 8.96 7.71 8.10
CA VAL A 307 7.67 8.13 8.68
C VAL A 307 6.97 6.89 9.24
N ILE A 308 6.74 6.87 10.55
CA ILE A 308 6.10 5.75 11.24
C ILE A 308 4.67 6.14 11.57
N LEU A 309 3.72 5.38 11.05
CA LEU A 309 2.30 5.65 11.24
C LEU A 309 1.65 4.53 12.02
N ARG A 310 0.85 4.89 13.03
CA ARG A 310 -0.05 3.95 13.70
C ARG A 310 -1.48 4.36 13.42
N LEU A 311 -2.15 3.58 12.60
CA LEU A 311 -3.56 3.77 12.32
C LEU A 311 -4.38 2.98 13.34
N ARG A 312 -5.47 3.57 13.83
CA ARG A 312 -6.47 2.89 14.67
C ARG A 312 -7.86 3.13 14.11
N PHE A 313 -8.70 2.09 14.09
CA PHE A 313 -10.14 2.21 13.87
C PHE A 313 -10.87 1.27 14.82
N GLY A 314 -11.70 1.84 15.70
CA GLY A 314 -12.38 1.08 16.76
C GLY A 314 -11.38 0.33 17.64
N GLU A 315 -11.49 -0.99 17.63
CA GLU A 315 -10.67 -1.89 18.44
C GLU A 315 -9.39 -2.36 17.74
N PHE A 316 -9.26 -2.13 16.44
CA PHE A 316 -8.08 -2.55 15.67
C PHE A 316 -7.10 -1.41 15.42
N SER A 317 -5.84 -1.78 15.34
CA SER A 317 -4.74 -0.90 14.99
C SER A 317 -3.70 -1.59 14.10
N ILE A 318 -3.08 -0.81 13.24
CA ILE A 318 -1.99 -1.25 12.35
C ILE A 318 -0.81 -0.31 12.46
N LEU A 319 0.40 -0.87 12.48
CA LEU A 319 1.66 -0.13 12.40
C LEU A 319 2.24 -0.21 11.00
N PHE A 320 2.59 0.96 10.43
CA PHE A 320 3.45 1.10 9.26
C PHE A 320 4.86 1.48 9.75
N GLY A 321 5.76 0.50 9.79
CA GLY A 321 7.10 0.62 10.38
C GLY A 321 8.16 1.23 9.46
N GLY A 322 7.87 1.47 8.18
CA GLY A 322 8.87 1.87 7.19
C GLY A 322 10.10 0.97 7.24
N ASP A 323 11.29 1.54 7.16
CA ASP A 323 12.56 0.80 7.16
C ASP A 323 13.37 1.02 8.43
N LEU A 324 12.69 1.06 9.58
CA LEU A 324 13.40 1.11 10.86
C LEU A 324 14.43 -0.03 10.94
N ASN A 325 15.62 0.35 11.40
CA ASN A 325 16.76 -0.51 11.66
C ASN A 325 17.12 -0.51 13.15
N THR A 326 17.96 -1.45 13.59
CA THR A 326 18.32 -1.60 15.02
C THR A 326 18.67 -0.28 15.73
N PRO A 327 19.56 0.61 15.21
CA PRO A 327 19.83 1.91 15.85
C PRO A 327 18.59 2.78 16.04
N SER A 328 17.73 2.89 15.02
CA SER A 328 16.52 3.71 15.07
C SER A 328 15.44 3.12 15.97
N GLU A 329 15.25 1.80 15.97
CA GLU A 329 14.31 1.14 16.88
C GLU A 329 14.74 1.31 18.33
N ARG A 330 16.03 1.12 18.62
CA ARG A 330 16.58 1.34 19.96
C ARG A 330 16.34 2.76 20.44
N PHE A 331 16.58 3.72 19.56
CA PHE A 331 16.34 5.12 19.84
C PHE A 331 14.86 5.40 20.13
N LEU A 332 13.95 4.99 19.25
CA LEU A 332 12.51 5.21 19.44
C LEU A 332 12.00 4.56 20.73
N LEU A 333 12.32 3.30 21.01
CA LEU A 333 11.91 2.63 22.25
C LEU A 333 12.42 3.36 23.49
N THR A 334 13.68 3.80 23.47
CA THR A 334 14.28 4.59 24.56
C THR A 334 13.51 5.90 24.78
N ARG A 335 13.20 6.63 23.69
CA ARG A 335 12.45 7.89 23.76
C ARG A 335 11.03 7.70 24.26
N TYR A 336 10.30 6.71 23.74
CA TYR A 336 8.92 6.44 24.15
C TYR A 336 8.82 5.87 25.57
N ALA A 337 9.88 5.26 26.09
CA ALA A 337 9.98 4.87 27.49
C ALA A 337 10.38 6.02 28.43
N GLY A 338 10.68 7.22 27.90
CA GLY A 338 11.12 8.37 28.69
C GLY A 338 12.52 8.20 29.28
N LEU A 339 13.38 7.42 28.61
CA LEU A 339 14.75 7.14 29.04
C LEU A 339 15.77 7.99 28.28
N ASP A 340 16.92 8.24 28.91
CA ASP A 340 18.04 8.94 28.28
C ASP A 340 18.93 8.00 27.47
N SER A 341 18.97 6.71 27.84
CA SER A 341 19.83 5.71 27.19
C SER A 341 19.23 4.31 27.23
N TRP A 342 19.73 3.46 26.35
CA TRP A 342 19.30 2.07 26.24
C TRP A 342 19.71 1.25 27.49
N PRO A 343 18.76 0.54 28.14
CA PRO A 343 19.07 -0.29 29.31
C PRO A 343 20.03 -1.44 29.01
N GLN A 344 20.99 -1.66 29.90
CA GLN A 344 22.03 -2.70 29.73
C GLN A 344 21.58 -4.07 30.25
N ASP A 345 20.71 -4.11 31.26
CA ASP A 345 20.16 -5.35 31.83
C ASP A 345 18.80 -5.73 31.23
N GLN A 346 18.38 -6.98 31.45
CA GLN A 346 17.12 -7.48 30.88
C GLN A 346 15.90 -6.84 31.55
N ALA A 347 15.93 -6.65 32.87
CA ALA A 347 14.80 -6.08 33.60
C ALA A 347 14.49 -4.64 33.14
N GLY A 348 15.52 -3.83 32.90
CA GLY A 348 15.38 -2.49 32.33
C GLY A 348 14.87 -2.51 30.89
N ARG A 349 15.31 -3.47 30.07
CA ARG A 349 14.77 -3.66 28.71
C ARG A 349 13.29 -4.04 28.74
N ASP A 350 12.88 -4.94 29.63
CA ASP A 350 11.48 -5.35 29.79
C ASP A 350 10.60 -4.17 30.23
N ALA A 351 11.08 -3.34 31.16
CA ALA A 351 10.39 -2.13 31.59
C ALA A 351 10.26 -1.09 30.46
N MET A 352 11.33 -0.88 29.68
CA MET A 352 11.32 -0.01 28.51
C MET A 352 10.31 -0.50 27.45
N VAL A 353 10.30 -1.80 27.15
CA VAL A 353 9.35 -2.40 26.22
C VAL A 353 7.92 -2.21 26.72
N ALA A 354 7.66 -2.43 28.02
CA ALA A 354 6.34 -2.23 28.61
C ALA A 354 5.86 -0.77 28.51
N ALA A 355 6.76 0.19 28.76
CA ALA A 355 6.46 1.62 28.63
C ALA A 355 6.20 2.02 27.17
N ALA A 356 7.09 1.65 26.25
CA ALA A 356 6.95 1.96 24.82
C ALA A 356 5.73 1.30 24.18
N ARG A 357 5.34 0.10 24.64
CA ARG A 357 4.14 -0.62 24.19
C ARG A 357 2.87 0.21 24.34
N ALA A 358 2.80 1.12 25.31
CA ALA A 358 1.65 2.02 25.48
C ALA A 358 1.35 2.87 24.23
N ARG A 359 2.36 3.11 23.38
CA ARG A 359 2.21 3.83 22.11
C ARG A 359 2.28 2.92 20.89
N PHE A 360 3.19 1.95 20.87
CA PHE A 360 3.43 1.12 19.68
C PHE A 360 2.43 -0.02 19.47
N ARG A 361 1.71 -0.46 20.52
CA ARG A 361 0.87 -1.66 20.44
C ARG A 361 -0.09 -1.60 19.26
N SER A 362 0.06 -2.57 18.35
CA SER A 362 -0.74 -2.66 17.12
C SER A 362 -1.14 -4.11 16.87
N ASP A 363 -2.32 -4.35 16.31
CA ASP A 363 -2.84 -5.70 16.07
C ASP A 363 -2.28 -6.30 14.79
N VAL A 364 -2.03 -5.45 13.80
CA VAL A 364 -1.32 -5.78 12.56
C VAL A 364 -0.04 -4.96 12.49
N MET A 365 1.06 -5.58 12.05
CA MET A 365 2.31 -4.88 11.78
C MET A 365 2.70 -5.07 10.32
N LYS A 366 2.88 -3.99 9.57
CA LYS A 366 3.69 -4.02 8.35
C LYS A 366 5.15 -4.14 8.80
N ALA A 367 5.77 -5.28 8.50
CA ALA A 367 7.16 -5.58 8.83
C ALA A 367 8.08 -4.51 8.23
N CYS A 368 9.09 -4.13 9.00
CA CYS A 368 10.05 -3.12 8.60
C CYS A 368 10.93 -3.63 7.46
N HIS A 369 11.41 -2.71 6.62
CA HIS A 369 12.50 -2.95 5.66
C HIS A 369 12.27 -4.20 4.81
N HIS A 370 11.08 -4.28 4.22
CA HIS A 370 10.63 -5.37 3.35
C HIS A 370 10.69 -6.78 3.95
N GLY A 371 10.89 -6.91 5.25
CA GLY A 371 11.17 -8.20 5.89
C GLY A 371 12.66 -8.52 6.04
N ALA A 372 13.50 -7.52 6.29
CA ALA A 372 14.90 -7.69 6.66
C ALA A 372 15.10 -8.23 8.08
N SER A 373 16.24 -8.88 8.32
CA SER A 373 16.63 -9.38 9.64
C SER A 373 16.88 -8.28 10.69
N ASP A 374 17.12 -7.05 10.25
CA ASP A 374 17.51 -5.90 11.07
C ASP A 374 16.32 -5.24 11.80
N VAL A 375 15.60 -6.07 12.54
CA VAL A 375 14.54 -5.70 13.48
C VAL A 375 14.95 -6.24 14.84
N THR A 376 14.64 -5.55 15.93
CA THR A 376 14.96 -5.96 17.32
C THR A 376 13.80 -6.73 17.96
N ASP A 377 14.13 -7.68 18.84
CA ASP A 377 13.10 -8.45 19.56
C ASP A 377 12.31 -7.53 20.51
N GLU A 378 12.95 -6.51 21.07
CA GLU A 378 12.32 -5.49 21.90
C GLU A 378 11.30 -4.67 21.11
N PHE A 379 11.59 -4.33 19.84
CA PHE A 379 10.63 -3.60 19.01
C PHE A 379 9.42 -4.47 18.67
N LEU A 380 9.64 -5.71 18.22
CA LEU A 380 8.56 -6.67 17.99
C LEU A 380 7.71 -6.87 19.25
N SER A 381 8.35 -6.94 20.42
CA SER A 381 7.67 -7.05 21.71
C SER A 381 6.90 -5.79 22.09
N ALA A 382 7.39 -4.59 21.77
CA ALA A 382 6.67 -3.34 22.03
C ALA A 382 5.43 -3.20 21.13
N VAL A 383 5.54 -3.61 19.86
CA VAL A 383 4.41 -3.60 18.91
C VAL A 383 3.39 -4.68 19.24
N ASN A 384 3.83 -5.87 19.66
CA ASN A 384 3.00 -7.02 20.05
C ASN A 384 1.85 -7.37 19.05
N PRO A 385 2.17 -7.53 17.75
CA PRO A 385 1.17 -7.78 16.70
C PRO A 385 0.68 -9.23 16.69
N ALA A 386 -0.56 -9.44 16.24
CA ALA A 386 -1.15 -10.77 16.05
C ALA A 386 -1.11 -11.23 14.58
N ALA A 387 -0.95 -10.30 13.64
CA ALA A 387 -0.70 -10.59 12.24
C ALA A 387 0.37 -9.67 11.66
N PHE A 388 1.09 -10.16 10.67
CA PHE A 388 2.15 -9.43 10.00
C PHE A 388 1.85 -9.33 8.51
N VAL A 389 2.07 -8.16 7.94
CA VAL A 389 2.14 -7.96 6.50
C VAL A 389 3.59 -7.67 6.12
N ILE A 390 4.09 -8.29 5.07
CA ILE A 390 5.47 -8.16 4.60
C ILE A 390 5.40 -7.82 3.11
N SER A 391 5.85 -6.64 2.75
CA SER A 391 5.96 -6.26 1.33
C SER A 391 7.35 -6.64 0.88
N SER A 392 7.44 -7.65 0.03
CA SER A 392 8.67 -8.20 -0.54
C SER A 392 8.41 -8.67 -1.98
N GLY A 393 9.48 -8.90 -2.75
CA GLY A 393 9.42 -9.33 -4.15
C GLY A 393 10.81 -9.61 -4.74
N ASP A 394 10.87 -10.34 -5.86
CA ASP A 394 12.11 -10.99 -6.36
C ASP A 394 12.98 -10.18 -7.32
N ASP A 395 12.83 -8.86 -7.34
CA ASP A 395 13.57 -8.03 -8.32
C ASP A 395 14.97 -7.60 -7.85
N ASP A 396 15.47 -8.12 -6.71
CA ASP A 396 16.84 -7.88 -6.24
C ASP A 396 17.57 -9.17 -5.86
N VAL A 397 18.67 -9.43 -6.56
CA VAL A 397 19.54 -10.59 -6.36
C VAL A 397 20.31 -10.56 -5.03
N ASN A 398 20.30 -9.45 -4.29
CA ASN A 398 21.20 -9.28 -3.15
C ASN A 398 20.54 -9.46 -1.77
N TYR A 399 19.23 -9.28 -1.63
CA TYR A 399 18.63 -9.05 -0.30
C TYR A 399 17.77 -10.20 0.25
N VAL A 400 17.28 -11.13 -0.60
CA VAL A 400 16.57 -12.37 -0.19
C VAL A 400 15.49 -12.10 0.88
N HIS A 401 14.72 -11.03 0.71
CA HIS A 401 13.58 -10.74 1.56
C HIS A 401 12.36 -11.56 1.10
N PRO A 402 11.46 -11.98 2.01
CA PRO A 402 11.59 -11.84 3.46
C PRO A 402 12.62 -12.83 4.01
N ARG A 403 13.44 -12.39 4.97
CA ARG A 403 14.53 -13.22 5.50
C ARG A 403 13.97 -14.39 6.32
N PRO A 404 14.43 -15.65 6.11
CA PRO A 404 13.91 -16.80 6.87
C PRO A 404 14.06 -16.69 8.38
N ASP A 405 15.16 -16.08 8.86
CA ASP A 405 15.38 -15.84 10.29
C ASP A 405 14.39 -14.80 10.85
N LEU A 406 14.03 -13.77 10.08
CA LEU A 406 12.96 -12.85 10.46
C LEU A 406 11.63 -13.61 10.57
N LEU A 407 11.26 -14.42 9.56
CA LEU A 407 9.99 -15.17 9.59
C LEU A 407 9.84 -16.02 10.87
N GLY A 408 10.92 -16.70 11.28
CA GLY A 408 10.95 -17.45 12.54
C GLY A 408 10.76 -16.55 13.77
N ARG A 409 11.36 -15.36 13.79
CA ARG A 409 11.20 -14.38 14.88
C ARG A 409 9.79 -13.80 14.92
N LEU A 410 9.17 -13.48 13.78
CA LEU A 410 7.78 -13.00 13.72
C LEU A 410 6.82 -14.07 14.24
N GLY A 411 7.02 -15.33 13.84
CA GLY A 411 6.22 -16.46 14.36
C GLY A 411 6.36 -16.65 15.87
N LYS A 412 7.56 -16.42 16.43
CA LYS A 412 7.82 -16.51 17.88
C LYS A 412 7.26 -15.32 18.67
N ALA A 413 7.40 -14.12 18.13
CA ALA A 413 7.02 -12.87 18.80
C ALA A 413 5.55 -12.48 18.61
N GLY A 414 4.88 -13.08 17.62
CA GLY A 414 3.48 -12.84 17.33
C GLY A 414 2.57 -13.21 18.49
N ARG A 415 1.56 -12.37 18.71
CA ARG A 415 0.53 -12.55 19.72
C ARG A 415 -0.50 -13.59 19.29
N GLY A 416 -0.84 -14.50 20.21
CA GLY A 416 -1.81 -15.58 19.97
C GLY A 416 -1.11 -16.91 19.69
N THR A 417 -1.89 -17.96 19.46
CA THR A 417 -1.35 -19.33 19.26
C THR A 417 -0.91 -19.61 17.83
N ALA A 418 -1.34 -18.79 16.86
CA ALA A 418 -1.06 -18.96 15.44
C ALA A 418 -0.96 -17.59 14.74
N PRO A 419 0.12 -16.84 14.95
CA PRO A 419 0.30 -15.56 14.27
C PRO A 419 0.36 -15.77 12.75
N VAL A 420 -0.33 -14.90 12.01
CA VAL A 420 -0.42 -15.01 10.55
C VAL A 420 0.64 -14.14 9.88
N LEU A 421 1.38 -14.73 8.95
CA LEU A 421 2.36 -14.05 8.12
C LEU A 421 1.80 -13.91 6.70
N LEU A 422 1.57 -12.66 6.28
CA LEU A 422 1.12 -12.32 4.94
C LEU A 422 2.30 -11.63 4.23
N SER A 423 2.86 -12.25 3.20
CA SER A 423 3.91 -11.67 2.36
C SER A 423 3.40 -11.52 0.94
N THR A 424 3.55 -10.32 0.37
CA THR A 424 3.15 -10.07 -1.02
C THR A 424 3.79 -11.06 -1.98
N GLU A 425 5.02 -11.47 -1.68
CA GLU A 425 5.78 -12.47 -2.42
C GLU A 425 5.31 -13.91 -2.17
N LEU A 426 5.09 -14.31 -0.91
CA LEU A 426 4.58 -15.66 -0.62
C LEU A 426 3.14 -15.87 -1.12
N GLN A 427 2.38 -14.78 -1.26
CA GLN A 427 1.05 -14.79 -1.85
C GLN A 427 1.04 -14.43 -3.33
N ARG A 428 2.20 -14.11 -3.93
CA ARG A 428 2.26 -13.86 -5.38
C ARG A 428 2.05 -15.18 -6.10
N SER A 429 1.34 -15.11 -7.21
CA SER A 429 1.31 -16.21 -8.17
C SER A 429 2.22 -15.82 -9.32
N THR A 430 3.22 -16.65 -9.58
CA THR A 430 4.01 -16.62 -10.80
C THR A 430 3.71 -17.89 -11.56
N ARG A 431 3.56 -17.81 -12.89
CA ARG A 431 3.51 -19.02 -13.72
C ARG A 431 4.80 -19.82 -13.48
N GLU A 432 4.68 -21.08 -13.07
CA GLU A 432 5.83 -21.98 -12.87
C GLU A 432 6.65 -22.13 -14.18
N THR A 433 5.96 -22.08 -15.31
CA THR A 433 6.57 -22.11 -16.64
C THR A 433 5.84 -21.16 -17.59
N GLU A 434 6.58 -20.55 -18.50
CA GLU A 434 5.98 -19.84 -19.62
C GLU A 434 5.25 -20.82 -20.54
N ASP A 435 4.17 -20.38 -21.18
CA ASP A 435 3.42 -21.22 -22.12
C ASP A 435 4.30 -21.51 -23.35
N ALA A 436 4.97 -22.67 -23.33
CA ALA A 436 5.90 -23.10 -24.37
C ALA A 436 5.22 -23.20 -25.74
N ALA A 437 3.92 -23.52 -25.78
CA ALA A 437 3.15 -23.57 -27.02
C ALA A 437 2.92 -22.17 -27.57
N LEU A 438 2.61 -21.20 -26.70
CA LEU A 438 2.45 -19.80 -27.06
C LEU A 438 3.78 -19.17 -27.51
N VAL A 439 4.89 -19.43 -26.81
CA VAL A 439 6.24 -18.99 -27.23
C VAL A 439 6.62 -19.59 -28.59
N LYS A 440 6.33 -20.89 -28.80
CA LYS A 440 6.59 -21.54 -30.10
C LYS A 440 5.73 -20.95 -31.22
N ARG A 441 4.46 -20.65 -30.95
CA ARG A 441 3.56 -19.96 -31.89
C ARG A 441 4.07 -18.57 -32.24
N LEU A 442 4.51 -17.79 -31.24
CA LEU A 442 5.06 -16.46 -31.45
C LEU A 442 6.31 -16.50 -32.33
N LYS A 443 7.26 -17.40 -32.03
CA LYS A 443 8.46 -17.62 -32.86
C LYS A 443 8.10 -17.98 -34.31
N ARG A 444 7.18 -18.93 -34.50
CA ARG A 444 6.70 -19.33 -35.84
C ARG A 444 6.09 -18.15 -36.61
N ASN A 445 5.31 -17.31 -35.93
CA ASN A 445 4.67 -16.16 -36.54
C ASN A 445 5.69 -15.06 -36.92
N ILE A 446 6.72 -14.85 -36.09
CA ILE A 446 7.87 -13.98 -36.40
C ILE A 446 8.59 -14.47 -37.66
N ASP A 447 8.91 -15.77 -37.71
CA ASP A 447 9.60 -16.37 -38.86
C ASP A 447 8.75 -16.24 -40.14
N LEU A 448 7.43 -16.45 -40.04
CA LEU A 448 6.51 -16.32 -41.16
C LEU A 448 6.42 -14.88 -41.68
N LEU A 449 6.38 -13.88 -40.79
CA LEU A 449 6.43 -12.46 -41.19
C LEU A 449 7.78 -12.09 -41.82
N ALA A 450 8.89 -12.57 -41.26
CA ALA A 450 10.22 -12.35 -41.82
C ALA A 450 10.37 -12.94 -43.24
N ALA A 451 9.65 -14.03 -43.54
CA ALA A 451 9.56 -14.65 -44.86
C ALA A 451 8.56 -13.94 -45.82
N GLY A 452 8.01 -12.78 -45.43
CA GLY A 452 7.06 -12.01 -46.23
C GLY A 452 5.59 -12.40 -46.06
N GLY A 453 5.26 -13.14 -45.01
CA GLY A 453 3.90 -13.57 -44.69
C GLY A 453 3.45 -14.84 -45.41
N PRO A 454 2.25 -15.36 -45.08
CA PRO A 454 1.71 -16.56 -45.71
C PRO A 454 1.61 -16.37 -47.23
N GLY A 455 2.03 -17.40 -47.98
CA GLY A 455 1.93 -17.43 -49.44
C GLY A 455 0.67 -18.13 -49.95
N GLN A 456 -0.03 -18.84 -49.06
CA GLN A 456 -1.17 -19.69 -49.38
C GLN A 456 -2.26 -19.54 -48.31
N ASP A 457 -3.51 -19.78 -48.69
CA ASP A 457 -4.65 -19.90 -47.78
C ASP A 457 -4.68 -21.25 -47.06
N GLU A 458 -5.71 -21.48 -46.23
CA GLU A 458 -5.90 -22.72 -45.46
C GLU A 458 -6.09 -23.97 -46.33
N ASN A 459 -6.42 -23.81 -47.63
CA ASN A 459 -6.61 -24.88 -48.59
C ASN A 459 -5.40 -25.04 -49.55
N GLY A 460 -4.34 -24.26 -49.35
CA GLY A 460 -3.11 -24.30 -50.16
C GLY A 460 -3.16 -23.46 -51.44
N ALA A 461 -4.20 -22.65 -51.66
CA ALA A 461 -4.30 -21.78 -52.82
C ALA A 461 -3.45 -20.50 -52.64
N PRO A 462 -2.77 -19.99 -53.68
CA PRO A 462 -1.94 -18.78 -53.57
C PRO A 462 -2.76 -17.55 -53.15
N LEU A 463 -2.24 -16.78 -52.19
CA LEU A 463 -2.88 -15.53 -51.76
C LEU A 463 -2.62 -14.39 -52.76
N SER A 464 -3.61 -13.53 -52.98
CA SER A 464 -3.39 -12.27 -53.70
C SER A 464 -2.49 -11.33 -52.88
N ALA A 465 -1.94 -10.29 -53.51
CA ALA A 465 -1.13 -9.30 -52.81
C ALA A 465 -1.92 -8.57 -51.70
N ALA A 466 -3.21 -8.33 -51.92
CA ALA A 466 -4.10 -7.71 -50.94
C ALA A 466 -4.38 -8.67 -49.77
N ASP A 467 -4.72 -9.94 -50.07
CA ASP A 467 -5.00 -10.94 -49.03
C ASP A 467 -3.75 -11.28 -48.22
N ARG A 468 -2.58 -11.28 -48.86
CA ARG A 468 -1.28 -11.45 -48.19
C ARG A 468 -1.00 -10.30 -47.22
N THR A 469 -1.30 -9.07 -47.62
CA THR A 469 -1.16 -7.88 -46.76
C THR A 469 -2.09 -7.99 -45.55
N ALA A 470 -3.37 -8.30 -45.77
CA ALA A 470 -4.35 -8.49 -44.69
C ALA A 470 -3.95 -9.64 -43.74
N ALA A 471 -3.42 -10.74 -44.27
CA ALA A 471 -2.93 -11.86 -43.47
C ALA A 471 -1.72 -11.47 -42.61
N CYS A 472 -0.77 -10.68 -43.14
CA CYS A 472 0.35 -10.13 -42.37
C CYS A 472 -0.13 -9.23 -41.22
N GLU A 473 -1.10 -8.34 -41.47
CA GLU A 473 -1.68 -7.48 -40.43
C GLU A 473 -2.38 -8.30 -39.34
N ALA A 474 -3.13 -9.34 -39.72
CA ALA A 474 -3.77 -10.25 -38.77
C ALA A 474 -2.74 -11.01 -37.92
N LEU A 475 -1.64 -11.47 -38.53
CA LEU A 475 -0.52 -12.10 -37.84
C LEU A 475 0.14 -11.15 -36.84
N ALA A 476 0.44 -9.91 -37.24
CA ALA A 476 1.01 -8.90 -36.36
C ALA A 476 0.09 -8.60 -35.17
N LYS A 477 -1.23 -8.50 -35.41
CA LYS A 477 -2.23 -8.32 -34.34
C LYS A 477 -2.27 -9.51 -33.38
N ALA A 478 -2.24 -10.74 -33.90
CA ALA A 478 -2.19 -11.95 -33.08
C ALA A 478 -0.88 -12.03 -32.27
N MET A 479 0.24 -11.66 -32.86
CA MET A 479 1.53 -11.57 -32.16
C MET A 479 1.52 -10.53 -31.05
N ASN A 480 0.94 -9.35 -31.28
CA ASN A 480 0.77 -8.35 -30.23
C ASN A 480 -0.11 -8.88 -29.10
N ALA A 481 -1.20 -9.59 -29.39
CA ALA A 481 -2.03 -10.22 -28.37
C ALA A 481 -1.29 -11.33 -27.60
N ASP A 482 -0.47 -12.13 -28.28
CA ASP A 482 0.38 -13.16 -27.65
C ASP A 482 1.46 -12.52 -26.76
N VAL A 483 2.08 -11.44 -27.22
CA VAL A 483 3.03 -10.63 -26.44
C VAL A 483 2.34 -9.98 -25.25
N ASP A 484 1.14 -9.44 -25.42
CA ASP A 484 0.33 -8.89 -24.33
C ASP A 484 -0.02 -10.00 -23.33
N MET A 485 -0.27 -11.23 -23.77
CA MET A 485 -0.56 -12.39 -22.90
C MET A 485 0.68 -12.89 -22.15
N LEU A 486 1.87 -12.89 -22.76
CA LEU A 486 3.15 -13.13 -22.08
C LEU A 486 3.50 -11.99 -21.13
N GLY A 487 3.25 -10.76 -21.57
CA GLY A 487 3.50 -9.52 -20.84
C GLY A 487 2.40 -9.14 -19.86
N LEU A 488 1.34 -9.97 -19.73
CA LEU A 488 0.35 -9.84 -18.67
C LEU A 488 1.12 -9.93 -17.37
N SER A 489 1.35 -8.77 -16.76
CA SER A 489 2.12 -8.69 -15.54
C SER A 489 1.43 -9.54 -14.48
N ASN A 490 2.18 -10.45 -13.86
CA ASN A 490 1.81 -11.08 -12.58
C ASN A 490 1.35 -10.00 -11.56
N VAL A 491 1.82 -8.76 -11.76
CA VAL A 491 1.59 -7.53 -11.00
C VAL A 491 0.14 -7.00 -11.01
N SER A 492 -0.73 -7.39 -11.94
CA SER A 492 -2.05 -6.71 -12.04
C SER A 492 -3.14 -7.29 -11.15
N VAL A 493 -2.96 -8.48 -10.56
CA VAL A 493 -4.03 -9.15 -9.80
C VAL A 493 -3.52 -10.03 -8.65
N ASP A 494 -2.34 -10.65 -8.75
CA ASP A 494 -1.87 -11.68 -7.81
C ASP A 494 -0.75 -11.15 -6.90
N GLY A 495 -0.80 -11.44 -5.60
CA GLY A 495 0.16 -10.96 -4.59
C GLY A 495 -0.30 -9.79 -3.70
N ALA A 496 -1.32 -9.01 -4.12
CA ALA A 496 -1.84 -7.93 -3.29
C ALA A 496 -2.60 -8.44 -2.05
N ILE A 497 -2.27 -7.91 -0.88
CA ILE A 497 -2.88 -8.23 0.40
C ILE A 497 -3.82 -7.11 0.82
N TYR A 498 -5.06 -7.47 1.12
CA TYR A 498 -6.13 -6.55 1.52
C TYR A 498 -6.43 -6.77 3.00
N VAL A 499 -6.10 -5.82 3.85
CA VAL A 499 -6.54 -5.79 5.25
C VAL A 499 -7.73 -4.85 5.35
N LYS A 500 -8.88 -5.35 5.83
CA LYS A 500 -10.12 -4.56 5.93
C LYS A 500 -10.73 -4.65 7.31
N THR A 501 -11.29 -3.55 7.82
CA THR A 501 -11.96 -3.53 9.13
C THR A 501 -13.07 -2.48 9.23
N ASP A 502 -14.14 -2.80 9.97
CA ASP A 502 -15.18 -1.86 10.42
C ASP A 502 -14.94 -1.35 11.86
N GLY A 503 -13.78 -1.67 12.42
CA GLY A 503 -13.40 -1.37 13.80
C GLY A 503 -13.89 -2.39 14.83
N LYS A 504 -14.62 -3.44 14.41
CA LYS A 504 -15.06 -4.57 15.25
C LYS A 504 -14.68 -5.94 14.69
N ARG A 505 -14.60 -6.05 13.36
CA ARG A 505 -14.15 -7.23 12.63
C ARG A 505 -12.98 -6.85 11.73
N LEU A 506 -12.07 -7.80 11.52
CA LEU A 506 -10.95 -7.62 10.59
C LEU A 506 -10.86 -8.84 9.68
N ILE A 507 -10.65 -8.60 8.39
CA ILE A 507 -10.23 -9.66 7.46
C ILE A 507 -8.90 -9.29 6.82
N ALA A 508 -8.12 -10.32 6.48
CA ALA A 508 -6.98 -10.21 5.59
C ALA A 508 -7.19 -11.12 4.39
N ALA A 509 -7.24 -10.56 3.18
CA ALA A 509 -7.62 -11.25 1.96
C ALA A 509 -6.57 -11.11 0.86
N PHE A 510 -6.49 -12.10 -0.01
CA PHE A 510 -5.69 -12.09 -1.24
C PHE A 510 -6.39 -12.93 -2.30
N LYS A 511 -6.02 -12.72 -3.56
CA LYS A 511 -6.62 -13.49 -4.66
C LYS A 511 -5.95 -14.85 -4.79
N LYS A 512 -6.75 -15.85 -5.14
CA LYS A 512 -6.30 -17.20 -5.49
C LYS A 512 -5.81 -17.20 -6.93
N GLU A 513 -4.87 -18.10 -7.20
CA GLU A 513 -4.46 -18.47 -8.55
C GLU A 513 -5.58 -19.25 -9.25
N THR A 514 -6.61 -18.54 -9.72
CA THR A 514 -7.67 -19.13 -10.50
C THR A 514 -8.31 -18.13 -11.45
N GLN A 515 -8.68 -18.63 -12.62
CA GLN A 515 -9.51 -17.90 -13.56
C GLN A 515 -11.01 -18.01 -13.23
N ASP A 516 -11.40 -18.84 -12.25
CA ASP A 516 -12.79 -18.98 -11.84
C ASP A 516 -13.31 -17.68 -11.24
N ALA A 517 -14.29 -17.08 -11.94
CA ALA A 517 -14.91 -15.85 -11.51
C ALA A 517 -15.63 -15.94 -10.16
N ASN A 518 -16.00 -17.16 -9.74
CA ASN A 518 -16.77 -17.47 -8.54
C ASN A 518 -15.91 -18.00 -7.37
N ASN A 519 -14.58 -18.04 -7.51
CA ASN A 519 -13.69 -18.54 -6.46
C ASN A 519 -12.36 -17.77 -6.44
N LYS A 520 -12.42 -16.46 -6.58
CA LYS A 520 -11.27 -15.55 -6.67
C LYS A 520 -10.57 -15.30 -5.36
N TRP A 521 -11.26 -15.34 -4.23
CA TRP A 521 -10.72 -14.82 -2.97
C TRP A 521 -10.40 -15.91 -1.96
N PHE A 522 -9.30 -15.70 -1.25
CA PHE A 522 -8.98 -16.35 0.01
C PHE A 522 -8.86 -15.27 1.08
N TRP A 523 -9.40 -15.49 2.27
CA TRP A 523 -9.23 -14.54 3.37
C TRP A 523 -9.17 -15.21 4.74
N TYR A 524 -8.48 -14.58 5.66
CA TYR A 524 -8.53 -14.86 7.09
C TYR A 524 -9.53 -13.90 7.73
N SER A 525 -10.36 -14.39 8.66
CA SER A 525 -11.22 -13.56 9.51
C SER A 525 -10.68 -13.59 10.93
N TYR A 526 -10.70 -12.43 11.58
CA TYR A 526 -10.22 -12.27 12.96
C TYR A 526 -11.34 -11.72 13.84
N ALA A 527 -11.41 -12.26 15.06
CA ALA A 527 -12.26 -11.76 16.12
C ALA A 527 -11.39 -11.30 17.30
N LEU A 528 -11.71 -10.13 17.84
CA LEU A 528 -11.12 -9.66 19.10
C LEU A 528 -11.84 -10.30 20.28
N LYS A 529 -11.09 -10.93 21.16
CA LYS A 529 -11.57 -11.45 22.44
C LYS A 529 -11.60 -10.35 23.49
N ALA A 530 -12.30 -10.60 24.60
CA ALA A 530 -12.42 -9.66 25.71
C ALA A 530 -11.08 -9.30 26.38
N ASP A 531 -10.08 -10.19 26.31
CA ASP A 531 -8.70 -9.95 26.76
C ASP A 531 -7.84 -9.23 25.71
N GLN A 532 -8.49 -8.72 24.65
CA GLN A 532 -7.90 -8.09 23.46
C GLN A 532 -6.97 -9.01 22.66
N THR A 533 -6.95 -10.32 22.89
CA THR A 533 -6.30 -11.24 21.97
C THR A 533 -7.07 -11.27 20.66
N MET A 534 -6.34 -11.33 19.55
CA MET A 534 -6.93 -11.42 18.22
C MET A 534 -6.76 -12.86 17.77
N ASP A 535 -7.88 -13.56 17.64
CA ASP A 535 -7.89 -14.96 17.23
C ASP A 535 -8.36 -15.08 15.80
N LEU A 536 -7.68 -15.95 15.06
CA LEU A 536 -8.14 -16.40 13.78
C LEU A 536 -9.43 -17.19 13.97
N VAL A 537 -10.51 -16.75 13.31
CA VAL A 537 -11.77 -17.49 13.30
C VAL A 537 -11.53 -18.80 12.54
N PRO A 538 -11.74 -19.98 13.16
CA PRO A 538 -11.54 -21.26 12.49
C PRO A 538 -12.39 -21.33 11.22
N ARG A 539 -11.80 -21.86 10.15
CA ARG A 539 -12.56 -22.15 8.94
C ARG A 539 -13.38 -23.42 9.18
N PRO A 540 -14.64 -23.51 8.73
CA PRO A 540 -15.42 -24.75 8.88
C PRO A 540 -14.80 -25.98 8.20
N GLU A 541 -13.89 -25.74 7.25
CA GLU A 541 -13.35 -26.73 6.30
C GLU A 541 -12.02 -27.36 6.78
N HIS A 542 -11.44 -26.86 7.87
CA HIS A 542 -10.12 -27.22 8.42
C HIS A 542 -10.12 -27.09 9.94
#